data_AF-A0A0N9ZP29-F1
#
_entry.id   AF-A0A0N9ZP29-F1
#
_cell.length_a   1.000
_cell.length_b   1.000
_cell.length_c   1.000
_cell.angle_alpha   90.00
_cell.angle_beta   90.00
_cell.angle_gamma   90.00
#
_symmetry.space_group_name_H-M   'P 1'
#
loop_
_entity.id
_entity.type
_entity.pdbx_description
1 polymer ?
#
loop_
_entity_poly.entity_id
_entity_poly.type
_entity_poly.pdbx_seq_one_letter_code
_entity_poly.pdbx_strand_id
1 'polypeptide(L)'
;MRATVTLHAVPRRPLRDPFFACHVLTNELAEKLAAVNAVTRALREVGIRVVATSVPDESLFIDRDQAQSLADHFMSEFRSAHCKTVGMTTCNTVRLRGVKVSWVTQVKEQDQ
;
A
#
# COMPACT_ATOMS: atom_id res chain seq x y z
N MET A 1 -50.83 4.06 -30.62
CA MET A 1 -49.67 3.87 -31.51
C MET A 1 -48.64 4.96 -31.18
N ARG A 2 -47.47 4.55 -30.66
CA ARG A 2 -46.19 5.26 -30.39
C ARG A 2 -46.18 6.71 -29.86
N ALA A 3 -45.69 6.85 -28.63
CA ALA A 3 -45.20 8.11 -28.05
C ALA A 3 -43.73 8.33 -28.43
N THR A 4 -43.38 9.56 -28.81
CA THR A 4 -41.99 9.98 -29.10
C THR A 4 -41.58 11.01 -28.05
N VAL A 5 -40.61 10.66 -27.21
CA VAL A 5 -39.99 11.58 -26.26
C VAL A 5 -38.65 12.01 -26.86
N THR A 6 -38.52 13.29 -27.21
CA THR A 6 -37.27 13.87 -27.70
C THR A 6 -36.50 14.46 -26.52
N LEU A 7 -35.44 13.79 -26.08
CA LEU A 7 -34.50 14.33 -25.09
C LEU A 7 -33.41 15.13 -25.81
N HIS A 8 -33.46 16.46 -25.73
CA HIS A 8 -32.33 17.31 -26.07
C HIS A 8 -31.33 17.32 -24.89
N ALA A 9 -30.26 16.55 -25.01
CA ALA A 9 -29.15 16.65 -24.06
C ALA A 9 -28.32 17.91 -24.36
N VAL A 10 -28.24 18.77 -23.35
CA VAL A 10 -27.47 20.03 -23.31
C VAL A 10 -25.98 19.75 -23.58
N PRO A 11 -25.29 20.53 -24.44
CA PRO A 11 -23.85 20.37 -24.62
C PRO A 11 -23.12 20.79 -23.34
N ARG A 12 -22.70 19.80 -22.54
CA ARG A 12 -21.82 20.04 -21.39
C ARG A 12 -20.43 20.32 -21.94
N ARG A 13 -19.99 21.59 -21.84
CA ARG A 13 -18.60 22.00 -22.06
C ARG A 13 -17.64 20.99 -21.41
N PRO A 14 -16.51 20.64 -22.04
CA PRO A 14 -15.53 19.80 -21.37
C PRO A 14 -14.98 20.59 -20.17
N LEU A 15 -15.30 20.11 -18.97
CA LEU A 15 -14.63 20.54 -17.75
C LEU A 15 -13.15 20.18 -17.93
N ARG A 16 -12.30 21.19 -18.13
CA ARG A 16 -10.87 21.09 -17.83
C ARG A 16 -10.74 21.01 -16.31
N ASP A 17 -11.04 19.85 -15.75
CA ASP A 17 -10.67 19.52 -14.39
C ASP A 17 -9.47 18.57 -14.46
N PRO A 18 -8.28 18.98 -14.01
CA PRO A 18 -7.13 18.07 -13.92
C PRO A 18 -7.39 16.90 -12.96
N PHE A 19 -8.50 16.91 -12.21
CA PHE A 19 -8.89 15.86 -11.27
C PHE A 19 -9.94 14.86 -11.79
N PHE A 20 -10.40 14.97 -13.04
CA PHE A 20 -11.22 13.92 -13.68
C PHE A 20 -10.41 12.74 -14.23
N ALA A 21 -9.24 12.46 -13.65
CA ALA A 21 -8.63 11.15 -13.81
C ALA A 21 -9.42 10.14 -12.96
N CYS A 22 -10.61 9.77 -13.43
CA CYS A 22 -11.21 8.50 -13.06
C CYS A 22 -10.27 7.44 -13.63
N HIS A 23 -9.19 7.13 -12.91
CA HIS A 23 -8.30 6.04 -13.27
C HIS A 23 -9.15 4.78 -13.16
N VAL A 24 -9.68 4.34 -14.30
CA VAL A 24 -10.17 2.98 -14.47
C VAL A 24 -9.09 2.09 -13.86
N LEU A 25 -9.47 1.25 -12.90
CA LEU A 25 -8.58 0.24 -12.32
C LEU A 25 -7.91 -0.49 -13.49
N THR A 26 -6.68 -0.11 -13.79
CA THR A 26 -5.90 -0.83 -14.79
C THR A 26 -5.69 -2.22 -14.23
N ASN A 27 -5.60 -3.23 -15.11
CA ASN A 27 -5.34 -4.60 -14.65
C ASN A 27 -4.10 -4.66 -13.76
N GLU A 28 -3.06 -3.90 -14.10
CA GLU A 28 -1.85 -3.75 -13.27
C GLU A 28 -2.17 -3.20 -11.86
N LEU A 29 -2.98 -2.16 -11.74
CA LEU A 29 -3.33 -1.61 -10.43
C LEU A 29 -4.20 -2.58 -9.62
N ALA A 30 -5.09 -3.32 -10.29
CA ALA A 30 -5.91 -4.35 -9.65
C ALA A 30 -5.05 -5.52 -9.13
N GLU A 31 -4.04 -5.94 -9.88
CA GLU A 31 -3.07 -6.95 -9.47
C GLU A 31 -2.25 -6.50 -8.25
N LYS A 32 -1.70 -5.28 -8.28
CA LYS A 32 -0.99 -4.69 -7.13
C LYS A 32 -1.88 -4.60 -5.91
N LEU A 33 -3.13 -4.15 -6.09
CA LEU A 33 -4.10 -4.05 -5.01
C LEU A 33 -4.44 -5.41 -4.42
N ALA A 34 -4.57 -6.45 -5.25
CA ALA A 34 -4.82 -7.81 -4.79
C ALA A 34 -3.66 -8.34 -3.94
N ALA A 35 -2.42 -8.15 -4.39
CA ALA A 35 -1.22 -8.54 -3.65
C ALA A 35 -1.13 -7.81 -2.29
N VAL A 36 -1.28 -6.50 -2.30
CA VAL A 36 -1.25 -5.65 -1.09
C VAL A 36 -2.35 -6.04 -0.10
N ASN A 37 -3.57 -6.31 -0.60
CA ASN A 37 -4.67 -6.74 0.25
C ASN A 37 -4.45 -8.14 0.84
N ALA A 38 -3.88 -9.07 0.07
CA ALA A 38 -3.56 -10.41 0.56
C ALA A 38 -2.56 -10.36 1.71
N VAL A 39 -1.48 -9.58 1.58
CA VAL A 39 -0.50 -9.41 2.66
C VAL A 39 -1.11 -8.66 3.85
N THR A 40 -1.90 -7.61 3.60
CA THR A 40 -2.60 -6.89 4.68
C THR A 40 -3.51 -7.81 5.49
N ARG A 41 -4.23 -8.73 4.83
CA ARG A 41 -5.08 -9.72 5.51
C ARG A 41 -4.25 -10.69 6.35
N ALA A 42 -3.19 -11.26 5.78
CA ALA A 42 -2.29 -12.16 6.51
C ALA A 42 -1.67 -11.49 7.75
N LEU A 43 -1.25 -10.22 7.64
CA LEU A 43 -0.76 -9.46 8.79
C LEU A 43 -1.83 -9.27 9.86
N ARG A 44 -3.06 -8.96 9.48
CA ARG A 44 -4.18 -8.78 10.43
C ARG A 44 -4.56 -10.08 11.13
N GLU A 45 -4.48 -11.22 10.45
CA GLU A 45 -4.78 -12.54 11.02
C GLU A 45 -3.87 -12.88 12.21
N VAL A 46 -2.63 -12.39 12.21
CA VAL A 46 -1.68 -12.55 13.33
C VAL A 46 -1.62 -11.31 14.25
N GLY A 47 -2.57 -10.38 14.11
CA GLY A 47 -2.70 -9.20 14.98
C GLY A 47 -1.77 -8.03 14.63
N ILE A 48 -1.04 -8.07 13.50
CA ILE A 48 -0.17 -6.97 13.08
C ILE A 48 -1.00 -5.87 12.39
N ARG A 49 -0.95 -4.67 12.96
CA ARG A 49 -1.63 -3.50 12.41
C ARG A 49 -0.79 -2.80 11.34
N VAL A 50 -1.37 -2.69 10.14
CA VAL A 50 -0.86 -1.81 9.08
C VAL A 50 -1.26 -0.36 9.39
N VAL A 51 -0.27 0.53 9.49
CA VAL A 51 -0.46 1.96 9.79
C VAL A 51 -0.57 2.82 8.52
N ALA A 52 0.05 2.39 7.42
CA ALA A 52 -0.06 3.05 6.12
C ALA A 52 0.17 2.05 4.96
N THR A 53 -0.34 2.40 3.78
CA THR A 53 -0.26 1.58 2.56
C THR A 53 -0.02 2.46 1.34
N SER A 54 0.91 2.05 0.47
CA SER A 54 1.05 2.55 -0.90
C SER A 54 0.83 1.40 -1.87
N VAL A 55 -0.31 1.39 -2.56
CA VAL A 55 -0.63 0.37 -3.57
C VAL A 55 0.27 0.49 -4.81
N PRO A 56 0.55 1.69 -5.35
CA PRO A 56 1.42 1.82 -6.52
C PRO A 56 2.83 1.27 -6.31
N ASP A 57 3.35 1.41 -5.09
CA ASP A 57 4.69 0.94 -4.68
C ASP A 57 4.69 -0.45 -4.04
N GLU A 58 3.52 -1.10 -3.95
CA GLU A 58 3.29 -2.37 -3.26
C GLU A 58 3.93 -2.38 -1.87
N SER A 59 3.66 -1.33 -1.09
CA SER A 59 4.32 -1.07 0.19
C SER A 59 3.32 -0.93 1.33
N LEU A 60 3.64 -1.57 2.45
CA LEU A 60 2.90 -1.56 3.70
C LEU A 60 3.81 -1.07 4.81
N PHE A 61 3.26 -0.27 5.71
CA PHE A 61 3.97 0.21 6.89
C PHE A 61 3.30 -0.34 8.14
N ILE A 62 4.10 -0.83 9.07
CA ILE A 62 3.66 -1.29 10.38
C ILE A 62 4.34 -0.47 11.48
N ASP A 63 3.77 -0.52 12.68
CA ASP A 63 4.42 0.06 13.85
C ASP A 63 5.70 -0.73 14.19
N ARG A 64 6.70 -0.03 14.72
CA ARG A 64 7.96 -0.63 15.19
C ARG A 64 7.72 -1.75 16.19
N ASP A 65 6.76 -1.57 17.10
CA ASP A 65 6.49 -2.51 18.19
C ASP A 65 5.97 -3.85 17.67
N GLN A 66 5.47 -3.87 16.43
CA GLN A 66 4.98 -5.06 15.74
C GLN A 66 6.07 -5.78 14.92
N ALA A 67 7.28 -5.22 14.81
CA ALA A 67 8.35 -5.80 14.01
C ALA A 67 8.81 -7.18 14.50
N GLN A 68 8.80 -7.40 15.83
CA GLN A 68 9.12 -8.72 16.38
C GLN A 68 8.03 -9.74 16.02
N SER A 69 6.75 -9.40 16.20
CA SER A 69 5.63 -10.26 15.78
C SER A 69 5.67 -10.58 14.29
N LEU A 70 6.06 -9.61 13.45
CA LEU A 70 6.26 -9.82 12.02
C LEU A 70 7.32 -10.90 11.75
N ALA A 71 8.46 -10.83 12.43
CA ALA A 71 9.52 -11.82 12.30
C ALA A 71 9.05 -13.20 12.81
N ASP A 72 8.42 -13.24 13.98
CA ASP A 72 7.99 -14.51 14.60
C ASP A 72 7.03 -15.30 13.69
N HIS A 73 6.14 -14.61 12.96
CA HIS A 73 5.13 -15.25 12.11
C HIS A 73 5.57 -15.43 10.65
N PHE A 74 6.44 -14.56 10.12
CA PHE A 74 6.73 -14.52 8.68
C PHE A 74 8.21 -14.58 8.30
N MET A 75 9.14 -14.79 9.25
CA MET A 75 10.59 -14.81 8.96
C MET A 75 10.97 -15.80 7.85
N SER A 76 10.29 -16.95 7.75
CA SER A 76 10.52 -17.93 6.67
C SER A 76 10.18 -17.40 5.27
N GLU A 77 9.25 -16.45 5.19
CA GLU A 77 8.81 -15.79 3.96
C GLU A 77 9.64 -14.55 3.62
N PHE A 78 10.50 -14.08 4.53
CA PHE A 78 11.27 -12.86 4.30
C PHE A 78 12.18 -13.01 3.07
N ARG A 79 12.10 -12.01 2.20
CA ARG A 79 12.99 -11.82 1.06
C ARG A 79 13.50 -10.39 1.05
N SER A 80 14.71 -10.19 0.53
CA SER A 80 15.27 -8.86 0.27
C SER A 80 15.19 -7.89 1.46
N ALA A 81 15.52 -8.39 2.66
CA ALA A 81 15.61 -7.54 3.85
C ALA A 81 16.69 -6.48 3.65
N HIS A 82 16.33 -5.21 3.85
CA HIS A 82 17.25 -4.09 3.77
C HIS A 82 16.84 -3.00 4.74
N CYS A 83 17.82 -2.20 5.16
CA CYS A 83 17.59 -1.03 5.97
C CYS A 83 18.14 0.21 5.26
N LYS A 84 17.46 1.34 5.41
CA LYS A 84 17.91 2.64 4.93
C LYS A 84 17.83 3.65 6.06
N THR A 85 18.98 4.20 6.43
CA THR A 85 19.07 5.24 7.46
C THR A 85 19.06 6.62 6.82
N VAL A 86 18.22 7.52 7.35
CA VAL A 86 18.15 8.94 6.98
C VAL A 86 18.10 9.75 8.27
N GLY A 87 19.16 10.50 8.55
CA GLY A 87 19.31 11.22 9.82
C GLY A 87 19.26 10.26 11.02
N MET A 88 18.39 10.54 11.98
CA MET A 88 18.22 9.72 13.20
C MET A 88 17.23 8.55 13.03
N THR A 89 16.84 8.24 11.79
CA THR A 89 15.75 7.31 11.51
C THR A 89 16.20 6.22 10.55
N THR A 90 16.00 4.96 10.92
CA THR A 90 16.25 3.79 10.07
C THR A 90 14.92 3.19 9.63
N CYS A 91 14.69 3.15 8.32
CA CYS A 91 13.58 2.42 7.73
C CYS A 91 14.04 1.00 7.41
N ASN A 92 13.48 0.01 8.10
CA ASN A 92 13.68 -1.40 7.84
C ASN A 92 12.61 -1.87 6.89
N THR A 93 12.97 -2.68 5.91
CA THR A 93 12.04 -3.19 4.90
C THR A 93 12.35 -4.64 4.58
N VAL A 94 11.30 -5.46 4.54
CA VAL A 94 11.35 -6.84 4.04
C VAL A 94 10.33 -6.99 2.92
N ARG A 95 10.48 -8.02 2.07
CA ARG A 95 9.45 -8.40 1.10
C ARG A 95 8.73 -9.65 1.58
N LEU A 96 7.40 -9.57 1.61
CA LEU A 96 6.47 -10.67 1.82
C LEU A 96 5.62 -10.82 0.57
N ARG A 97 5.71 -11.99 -0.10
CA ARG A 97 4.87 -12.32 -1.27
C ARG A 97 4.87 -11.22 -2.35
N GLY A 98 6.03 -10.57 -2.56
CA GLY A 98 6.21 -9.47 -3.52
C GLY A 98 5.96 -8.06 -2.95
N VAL A 99 5.25 -7.94 -1.83
CA VAL A 99 4.90 -6.66 -1.18
C VAL A 99 5.98 -6.27 -0.17
N LYS A 100 6.39 -5.01 -0.17
CA LYS A 100 7.31 -4.45 0.83
C LYS A 100 6.56 -4.21 2.13
N VAL A 101 7.11 -4.70 3.23
CA VAL A 101 6.63 -4.40 4.59
C VAL A 101 7.75 -3.66 5.31
N SER A 102 7.45 -2.43 5.73
CA SER A 102 8.42 -1.51 6.28
C SER A 102 8.03 -1.05 7.68
N TRP A 103 9.02 -0.81 8.53
CA TRP A 103 8.85 -0.19 9.84
C TRP A 103 10.03 0.70 10.15
N VAL A 104 9.78 1.72 10.94
CA VAL A 104 10.76 2.74 11.26
C VAL A 104 11.28 2.54 12.67
N THR A 105 12.59 2.47 12.82
CA THR A 105 13.30 2.47 14.11
C THR A 105 14.10 3.74 14.23
N GLN A 106 14.17 4.34 15.41
CA GLN A 106 15.18 5.36 15.66
C GLN A 106 16.56 4.71 15.64
N VAL A 107 17.54 5.41 15.06
CA VAL A 107 18.94 5.08 15.24
C VAL A 107 19.18 5.21 16.74
N LYS A 108 19.40 4.08 17.43
CA LYS A 108 20.00 4.17 18.76
C LYS A 108 21.34 4.87 18.53
N GLU A 109 21.56 6.02 19.15
CA GLU A 109 22.93 6.39 19.51
C GLU A 109 23.49 5.14 20.17
N GLN A 110 24.47 4.49 19.52
CA GLN A 110 25.24 3.47 20.17
C GLN A 110 25.97 4.20 21.29
N ASP A 111 25.37 4.19 22.49
CA ASP A 111 26.13 4.39 23.70
C ASP A 111 27.28 3.37 23.65
N GLN A 112 28.46 3.95 23.80
CA GLN A 112 29.79 3.40 23.67
C GLN A 112 30.05 2.16 24.52
#